data_AF-A0A938B8C1-F1
#
_entry.id   AF-A0A938B8C1-F1
#
_cell.length_a   1.000
_cell.length_b   1.000
_cell.length_c   1.000
_cell.angle_alpha   90.00
_cell.angle_beta   90.00
_cell.angle_gamma   90.00
#
_symmetry.space_group_name_H-M   'P 1'
#
loop_
_entity.id
_entity.type
_entity.pdbx_description
1 polymer ?
#
loop_
_entity_poly.entity_id
_entity_poly.type
_entity_poly.pdbx_seq_one_letter_code
_entity_poly.pdbx_strand_id
1 'polypeptide(L)'
;MYSDEIKITAYDNDPKRISRLERVIGYAEALAEHYGNNNLLNKISKLHDYKGTMTVSWKKQPTEGEKEILVKAWESRIGDGANNVEHEIINI
;
A
#
# COMPACT_ATOMS: atom_id res chain seq x y z
N MET A 1 -4.57 -14.60 -5.83
CA MET A 1 -3.57 -13.92 -4.97
C MET A 1 -4.20 -12.60 -4.53
N TYR A 2 -4.02 -12.06 -3.32
CA TYR A 2 -4.67 -10.79 -2.94
C TYR A 2 -4.37 -9.63 -3.91
N SER A 3 -3.28 -9.72 -4.69
CA SER A 3 -2.94 -8.71 -5.69
C SER A 3 -3.91 -8.63 -6.87
N ASP A 4 -4.72 -9.67 -7.15
CA ASP A 4 -5.63 -9.63 -8.30
C ASP A 4 -6.79 -8.63 -8.08
N GLU A 5 -7.07 -8.29 -6.81
CA GLU A 5 -8.11 -7.33 -6.42
C GLU A 5 -7.59 -5.92 -6.10
N ILE A 6 -6.28 -5.75 -5.96
CA ILE A 6 -5.66 -4.45 -5.68
C ILE A 6 -5.06 -3.90 -6.96
N LYS A 7 -5.59 -2.79 -7.46
CA LYS A 7 -5.05 -2.13 -8.65
C LYS A 7 -3.70 -1.48 -8.32
N ILE A 8 -2.62 -1.95 -8.96
CA ILE A 8 -1.29 -1.32 -8.88
C ILE A 8 -1.10 -0.40 -10.08
N THR A 9 -0.65 0.83 -9.84
CA THR A 9 -0.32 1.80 -10.91
C THR A 9 0.85 2.67 -10.50
N ALA A 10 1.55 3.27 -11.46
CA ALA A 10 2.63 4.20 -11.18
C ALA A 10 2.69 5.33 -12.22
N TYR A 11 3.34 6.43 -11.86
CA TYR A 11 3.69 7.49 -12.80
C TYR A 11 4.47 6.93 -14.00
N ASP A 12 4.09 7.35 -15.20
CA ASP A 12 4.61 6.87 -16.49
C ASP A 12 4.51 5.35 -16.72
N ASN A 13 3.69 4.64 -15.93
CA ASN A 13 3.64 3.18 -15.91
C ASN A 13 5.03 2.53 -15.69
N ASP A 14 5.90 3.19 -14.91
CA ASP A 14 7.26 2.70 -14.65
C ASP A 14 7.23 1.31 -13.99
N PRO A 15 7.81 0.27 -14.65
CA PRO A 15 7.76 -1.09 -14.15
C PRO A 15 8.51 -1.28 -12.83
N LYS A 16 9.54 -0.47 -12.54
CA LYS A 16 10.28 -0.53 -11.27
C LYS A 16 9.42 -0.03 -10.11
N ARG A 17 8.62 1.01 -10.34
CA ARG A 17 7.66 1.54 -9.37
C ARG A 17 6.54 0.53 -9.09
N ILE A 18 5.99 -0.08 -10.14
CA ILE A 18 5.01 -1.17 -10.02
C ILE A 18 5.58 -2.32 -9.19
N SER A 19 6.76 -2.82 -9.56
CA SER A 19 7.44 -3.92 -8.84
C SER A 19 7.76 -3.56 -7.39
N ARG A 20 7.98 -2.29 -7.07
CA ARG A 20 8.12 -1.82 -5.68
C ARG A 20 6.80 -1.91 -4.92
N LEU A 21 5.70 -1.42 -5.49
CA LEU A 21 4.39 -1.48 -4.84
C LEU A 21 3.95 -2.93 -4.58
N GLU A 22 4.22 -3.85 -5.49
CA GLU A 22 3.95 -5.28 -5.28
C GLU A 22 4.71 -5.84 -4.07
N ARG A 23 5.99 -5.49 -3.92
CA ARG A 23 6.79 -5.89 -2.76
C ARG A 23 6.31 -5.21 -1.47
N VAL A 24 5.89 -3.95 -1.55
CA VAL A 24 5.30 -3.20 -0.43
C VAL A 24 4.00 -3.86 0.04
N ILE A 25 3.14 -4.33 -0.87
CA ILE A 25 1.93 -5.10 -0.51
C ILE A 25 2.30 -6.35 0.27
N GLY A 26 3.25 -7.15 -0.23
CA GLY A 26 3.65 -8.38 0.45
C GLY A 26 4.20 -8.12 1.86
N TYR A 27 5.01 -7.06 2.01
CA TYR A 27 5.56 -6.70 3.31
C TYR A 27 4.51 -6.10 4.25
N ALA A 28 3.58 -5.28 3.74
CA ALA A 28 2.47 -4.73 4.51
C ALA A 28 1.56 -5.84 5.05
N GLU A 29 1.27 -6.87 4.24
CA GLU A 29 0.49 -8.04 4.70
C GLU A 29 1.22 -8.80 5.80
N ALA A 30 2.52 -9.06 5.66
CA ALA A 30 3.30 -9.72 6.70
C ALA A 30 3.35 -8.90 8.01
N LEU A 31 3.45 -7.57 7.92
CA LEU A 31 3.35 -6.68 9.09
C LEU A 31 1.95 -6.70 9.70
N ALA A 32 0.91 -6.71 8.89
CA ALA A 32 -0.47 -6.77 9.35
C ALA A 32 -0.74 -8.07 10.10
N GLU A 33 -0.32 -9.21 9.54
CA GLU A 33 -0.40 -10.53 10.18
C GLU A 33 0.34 -10.53 11.54
N HIS A 34 1.54 -9.96 11.60
CA HIS A 34 2.30 -9.84 12.85
C HIS A 34 1.54 -9.07 13.95
N TYR A 35 0.78 -8.04 13.57
CA TYR A 35 -0.07 -7.26 14.50
C TYR A 35 -1.48 -7.84 14.66
N GLY A 36 -1.78 -9.02 14.11
CA GLY A 36 -3.07 -9.70 14.23
C GLY A 36 -4.17 -9.15 13.30
N ASN A 37 -3.82 -8.39 12.27
CA ASN A 37 -4.75 -7.88 11.26
C ASN A 37 -4.65 -8.66 9.94
N ASN A 38 -5.41 -9.75 9.84
CA ASN A 38 -5.44 -10.61 8.65
C ASN A 38 -6.37 -10.09 7.52
N ASN A 39 -6.86 -8.85 7.62
CA ASN A 39 -7.86 -8.30 6.70
C ASN A 39 -7.44 -6.96 6.08
N LEU A 40 -6.19 -6.53 6.26
CA LEU A 40 -5.71 -5.24 5.79
C LEU A 40 -5.93 -5.09 4.27
N LEU A 41 -5.46 -6.05 3.47
CA LEU A 41 -5.52 -5.97 2.01
C LEU A 41 -6.97 -5.95 1.48
N ASN A 42 -7.92 -6.59 2.17
CA ASN A 42 -9.34 -6.55 1.80
C ASN A 42 -9.93 -5.14 1.82
N LYS A 43 -9.31 -4.21 2.55
CA LYS A 43 -9.74 -2.81 2.65
C LYS A 43 -9.07 -1.92 1.61
N ILE A 44 -8.06 -2.40 0.89
CA ILE A 44 -7.33 -1.62 -0.11
C ILE A 44 -7.93 -1.89 -1.49
N SER A 45 -8.10 -0.84 -2.28
CA SER A 45 -8.57 -0.92 -3.67
C SER A 45 -7.45 -0.67 -4.68
N LYS A 46 -6.54 0.25 -4.36
CA LYS A 46 -5.50 0.69 -5.27
C LYS A 46 -4.29 1.16 -4.49
N LEU A 47 -3.11 0.87 -5.03
CA LEU A 47 -1.89 1.60 -4.72
C LEU A 47 -1.41 2.35 -5.96
N HIS A 48 -0.94 3.56 -5.73
CA HIS A 48 -0.33 4.39 -6.76
C HIS A 48 1.00 4.96 -6.27
N ASP A 49 2.02 4.92 -7.11
CA ASP A 49 3.29 5.61 -6.87
C ASP A 49 3.40 6.79 -7.83
N TYR A 50 3.34 8.00 -7.29
CA TYR A 50 3.56 9.23 -8.03
C TYR A 50 4.83 9.91 -7.56
N LYS A 51 5.91 9.73 -8.32
CA LYS A 51 7.21 10.41 -8.11
C LYS A 51 7.75 10.25 -6.68
N GLY A 52 7.54 9.08 -6.07
CA GLY A 52 8.06 8.77 -4.74
C GLY A 52 7.06 9.00 -3.60
N THR A 53 5.86 9.49 -3.87
CA THR A 53 4.73 9.45 -2.92
C THR A 53 3.87 8.24 -3.21
N MET A 54 3.56 7.43 -2.18
CA MET A 54 2.62 6.33 -2.30
C MET A 54 1.22 6.79 -1.89
N THR A 55 0.24 6.66 -2.78
CA THR A 55 -1.18 6.87 -2.46
C THR A 55 -1.87 5.53 -2.26
N VAL A 56 -2.58 5.37 -1.15
CA VAL A 56 -3.40 4.20 -0.80
C VAL A 56 -4.86 4.58 -0.89
N SER A 57 -5.59 3.98 -1.83
CA SER A 57 -7.04 4.16 -1.94
C SER A 57 -7.78 3.04 -1.22
N TRP A 58 -8.62 3.38 -0.24
CA TRP A 58 -9.30 2.47 0.66
C TRP A 58 -10.77 2.26 0.28
N LYS A 59 -11.21 1.00 0.25
CA LYS A 59 -12.63 0.58 0.11
C LYS A 59 -13.44 0.87 1.38
N LYS A 60 -12.78 0.97 2.53
CA LYS A 60 -13.37 1.20 3.86
C LYS A 60 -12.44 2.07 4.69
N GLN A 61 -12.99 2.86 5.61
CA GLN A 61 -12.21 3.71 6.52
C GLN A 61 -11.07 2.92 7.19
N PRO A 62 -9.79 3.31 6.98
CA PRO A 62 -8.67 2.70 7.69
C PRO A 62 -8.60 3.22 9.14
N THR A 63 -8.07 2.38 10.03
CA THR A 63 -7.61 2.80 11.36
C THR A 63 -6.23 3.43 11.26
N GLU A 64 -5.80 4.14 12.31
CA GLU A 64 -4.45 4.72 12.34
C GLU A 64 -3.35 3.65 12.30
N GLY A 65 -3.54 2.50 12.95
CA GLY A 65 -2.58 1.39 12.89
C GLY A 65 -2.45 0.79 11.48
N GLU A 66 -3.55 0.72 10.72
CA GLU A 66 -3.52 0.27 9.32
C GLU A 66 -2.77 1.27 8.42
N LYS A 67 -2.96 2.57 8.66
CA LYS A 67 -2.16 3.59 7.96
C LYS A 67 -0.68 3.47 8.30
N GLU A 68 -0.36 3.28 9.58
CA GLU A 68 1.02 3.14 10.07
C GLU A 68 1.72 1.91 9.45
N ILE A 69 1.02 0.79 9.25
CA ILE A 69 1.58 -0.38 8.56
C ILE A 69 2.03 -0.01 7.13
N LEU A 70 1.22 0.74 6.39
CA LEU A 70 1.53 1.16 5.03
C LEU A 70 2.70 2.15 4.99
N VAL A 71 2.77 3.08 5.96
CA VAL A 71 3.91 3.98 6.14
C VAL A 71 5.19 3.19 6.41
N LYS A 72 5.18 2.26 7.38
CA LYS A 72 6.34 1.40 7.69
C LYS A 72 6.78 0.56 6.50
N ALA A 73 5.83 0.05 5.71
CA ALA A 73 6.15 -0.71 4.52
C ALA A 73 6.83 0.17 3.45
N TRP A 74 6.37 1.41 3.27
CA TRP A 74 6.94 2.39 2.34
C TRP A 74 8.33 2.89 2.76
N GLU A 75 8.51 3.19 4.04
CA GLU A 75 9.77 3.62 4.65
C GLU A 75 10.86 2.52 4.65
N SER A 76 10.47 1.27 4.46
CA SER A 76 11.41 0.15 4.46
C SER A 76 12.33 0.15 3.23
N ARG A 77 13.42 -0.64 3.30
CA ARG A 77 14.30 -0.89 2.14
C ARG A 77 13.60 -1.59 0.97
N ILE A 78 12.42 -2.16 1.20
CA ILE A 78 11.60 -2.77 0.16
C ILE A 78 10.81 -1.70 -0.61
N GLY A 79 10.39 -0.63 0.08
CA GLY A 79 9.69 0.53 -0.44
C GLY A 79 10.63 1.58 -1.05
N ASP A 80 10.32 2.86 -0.83
CA ASP A 80 11.11 4.00 -1.33
C ASP A 80 12.12 4.49 -0.29
N GLY A 81 11.93 4.14 0.99
CA GLY A 81 12.73 4.66 2.10
C GLY A 81 12.24 6.01 2.63
N ALA A 82 11.21 6.58 2.01
CA ALA A 82 10.54 7.80 2.44
C ALA A 82 9.24 7.47 3.19
N ASN A 83 8.65 8.48 3.85
CA ASN A 83 7.47 8.34 4.70
C ASN A 83 6.20 9.03 4.15
N ASN A 84 6.27 9.52 2.92
CA ASN A 84 5.20 10.19 2.21
C ASN A 84 4.18 9.18 1.67
N VAL A 85 3.23 8.84 2.53
CA VAL A 85 2.05 8.04 2.19
C VAL A 85 0.78 8.87 2.32
N GLU A 86 0.00 8.92 1.25
CA GLU A 86 -1.30 9.57 1.20
C GLU A 86 -2.41 8.52 1.31
N HIS A 87 -3.47 8.82 2.06
CA HIS A 87 -4.58 7.90 2.29
C HIS A 87 -5.89 8.53 1.83
N GLU A 88 -6.58 7.85 0.93
CA GLU A 88 -7.82 8.33 0.33
C GLU A 88 -8.92 7.28 0.48
N ILE A 89 -10.15 7.68 0.81
CA ILE A 89 -11.30 6.78 0.77
C ILE A 89 -11.99 6.95 -0.56
N ILE A 90 -12.20 5.84 -1.26
CA ILE A 90 -13.08 5.83 -2.43
C ILE A 90 -14.51 5.68 -1.95
N ASN A 91 -15.35 6.68 -2.22
CA ASN A 91 -16.79 6.57 -2.07
C ASN A 91 -17.30 5.68 -3.21
N ILE A 92 -17.50 4.39 -2.92
CA ILE A 92 -18.15 3.43 -3.82
C ILE A 92 -19.62 3.32 -3.43
#